data_AF-J9AUH6-F1
#
_entry.id   AF-J9AUH6-F1
#
_cell.length_a   1.000
_cell.length_b   1.000
_cell.length_c   1.000
_cell.angle_alpha   90.00
_cell.angle_beta   90.00
_cell.angle_gamma   90.00
#
_symmetry.space_group_name_H-M   'P 1'
#
loop_
_entity.id
_entity.type
_entity.pdbx_description
1 polymer ?
#
loop_
_entity_poly.entity_id
_entity_poly.type
_entity_poly.pdbx_seq_one_letter_code
_entity_poly.pdbx_strand_id
1 'polypeptide(L)'
;QLVVGSVTGRIWIIDPGRANDTKQQLLSCLLEENLSAAILDIAIANFISGLEQNLIAILLPQELIIYQLISDGEIYQLNIIYEHTITAIAYNMCIGTFGGATVAQICVQDMTCSMMVFEAEHQIFHRSVNLTTALHPGPISYSPYSDSIIIASSSATLISYRYSVLATASSGKSGKKL
;
A
#
# COMPACT_ATOMS: atom_id res chain seq x y z
N GLN A 1 15.76 -10.62 -2.88
CA GLN A 1 14.45 -11.30 -2.93
C GLN A 1 13.52 -10.49 -3.81
N LEU A 2 12.66 -11.17 -4.57
CA LEU A 2 11.60 -10.61 -5.41
C LEU A 2 10.28 -11.03 -4.80
N VAL A 3 9.36 -10.08 -4.62
CA VAL A 3 7.99 -10.37 -4.18
C VAL A 3 7.08 -10.09 -5.37
N VAL A 4 6.30 -11.09 -5.78
CA VAL A 4 5.47 -11.01 -6.98
C VAL A 4 4.05 -11.39 -6.60
N GLY A 5 3.10 -10.52 -6.92
CA GLY A 5 1.66 -10.77 -6.77
C GLY A 5 0.98 -11.00 -8.11
N SER A 6 -0.10 -11.77 -8.08
CA SER A 6 -0.99 -12.01 -9.22
C SER A 6 -2.39 -11.47 -8.97
N VAL A 7 -3.07 -11.09 -10.05
CA VAL A 7 -4.50 -10.78 -10.06
C VAL A 7 -5.39 -11.98 -9.69
N THR A 8 -4.85 -13.19 -9.66
CA THR A 8 -5.55 -14.39 -9.17
C THR A 8 -5.41 -14.60 -7.66
N GLY A 9 -4.69 -13.70 -6.95
CA GLY A 9 -4.45 -13.77 -5.50
C GLY A 9 -3.22 -14.58 -5.09
N ARG A 10 -2.45 -15.11 -6.04
CA ARG A 10 -1.20 -15.82 -5.73
C ARG A 10 -0.06 -14.85 -5.46
N ILE A 11 0.72 -15.13 -4.43
CA ILE A 11 1.97 -14.42 -4.10
C ILE A 11 3.15 -15.38 -4.10
N TRP A 12 4.28 -14.91 -4.64
CA TRP A 12 5.56 -15.61 -4.60
C TRP A 12 6.63 -14.72 -3.98
N ILE A 13 7.48 -15.33 -3.15
CA ILE A 13 8.73 -14.73 -2.69
C ILE A 13 9.86 -15.56 -3.25
N ILE A 14 10.66 -14.95 -4.13
CA ILE A 14 11.69 -15.61 -4.90
C ILE A 14 13.05 -15.04 -4.51
N ASP A 15 14.03 -15.90 -4.26
CA ASP A 15 15.44 -15.55 -4.15
C ASP A 15 16.22 -16.10 -5.35
N PRO A 16 16.46 -15.29 -6.39
CA PRO A 16 17.24 -15.71 -7.55
C PRO A 16 18.65 -16.16 -7.20
N GLY A 17 19.23 -15.69 -6.10
CA GLY A 17 20.57 -16.07 -5.66
C GLY A 17 20.71 -17.56 -5.36
N ARG A 18 19.62 -18.23 -4.97
CA ARG A 18 19.58 -19.66 -4.69
C ARG A 18 19.49 -20.54 -5.94
N ALA A 19 19.26 -19.95 -7.12
CA ALA A 19 19.13 -20.70 -8.38
C ALA A 19 20.47 -21.30 -8.88
N ASN A 20 21.61 -20.79 -8.42
CA ASN A 20 22.94 -21.24 -8.86
C ASN A 20 23.43 -22.52 -8.17
N ASP A 21 22.70 -23.03 -7.16
CA ASP A 21 23.00 -24.34 -6.57
C ASP A 21 22.46 -25.46 -7.46
N THR A 22 23.37 -26.03 -8.25
CA THR A 22 23.18 -27.04 -9.32
C THR A 22 22.42 -28.32 -8.93
N LYS A 23 21.97 -28.47 -7.69
CA LYS A 23 21.25 -29.67 -7.23
C LYS A 23 19.73 -29.50 -7.10
N GLN A 24 19.19 -28.28 -6.99
CA GLN A 24 17.75 -28.09 -6.76
C GLN A 24 17.24 -26.74 -7.29
N GLN A 25 16.81 -26.70 -8.56
CA GLN A 25 16.14 -25.54 -9.18
C GLN A 25 14.87 -25.07 -8.44
N LEU A 26 14.34 -25.88 -7.51
CA LEU A 26 13.15 -25.56 -6.70
C LEU A 26 13.45 -24.62 -5.51
N LEU A 27 14.71 -24.40 -5.13
CA LEU A 27 15.08 -23.60 -3.95
C LEU A 27 15.00 -22.07 -4.14
N SER A 28 14.79 -21.59 -5.37
CA SER A 28 14.65 -20.16 -5.59
C SER A 28 13.30 -19.61 -5.14
N CYS A 29 12.26 -20.44 -5.05
CA CYS A 29 10.96 -20.02 -4.50
C CYS A 29 10.97 -20.26 -2.98
N LEU A 30 11.04 -19.19 -2.20
CA LEU A 30 11.03 -19.25 -0.74
C LEU A 30 9.61 -19.50 -0.20
N LEU A 31 8.62 -18.85 -0.82
CA LEU A 31 7.21 -18.94 -0.42
C LEU A 31 6.32 -18.83 -1.65
N GLU A 32 5.30 -19.68 -1.71
CA GLU A 32 4.14 -19.54 -2.59
C GLU A 32 2.87 -19.69 -1.74
N GLU A 33 1.99 -18.71 -1.78
CA GLU A 33 0.74 -18.70 -1.04
C GLU A 33 -0.39 -18.13 -1.91
N ASN A 34 -1.64 -18.48 -1.61
CA ASN A 34 -2.82 -17.97 -2.28
C ASN A 34 -3.68 -17.17 -1.31
N LEU A 35 -3.86 -15.89 -1.59
CA LEU A 35 -4.68 -14.97 -0.82
C LEU A 35 -6.15 -15.05 -1.24
N SER A 36 -7.02 -14.40 -0.45
CA SER A 36 -8.48 -14.40 -0.62
C SER A 36 -8.94 -13.67 -1.89
N ALA A 37 -8.15 -12.72 -2.39
CA ALA A 37 -8.53 -11.81 -3.48
C ALA A 37 -7.35 -11.44 -4.37
N ALA A 38 -7.65 -10.75 -5.47
CA ALA A 38 -6.66 -10.24 -6.42
C ALA A 38 -5.66 -9.28 -5.76
N ILE A 39 -4.36 -9.44 -6.03
CA ILE A 39 -3.35 -8.50 -5.53
C ILE A 39 -3.28 -7.31 -6.50
N LEU A 40 -3.62 -6.13 -5.99
CA LEU A 40 -3.60 -4.88 -6.75
C LEU A 40 -2.23 -4.22 -6.76
N ASP A 41 -1.57 -4.19 -5.60
CA ASP A 41 -0.27 -3.54 -5.43
C ASP A 41 0.49 -4.18 -4.26
N ILE A 42 1.82 -4.07 -4.28
CA ILE A 42 2.72 -4.57 -3.24
C ILE A 42 3.76 -3.50 -2.93
N ALA A 43 3.94 -3.19 -1.64
CA ALA A 43 4.98 -2.29 -1.17
C ALA A 43 5.79 -2.93 -0.06
N ILE A 44 7.09 -2.62 -0.01
CA ILE A 44 8.01 -3.17 0.99
C ILE A 44 8.72 -1.99 1.66
N ALA A 45 8.52 -1.84 2.96
CA ALA A 45 9.19 -0.81 3.75
C ALA A 45 9.13 -1.15 5.24
N ASN A 46 9.79 -0.32 6.06
CA ASN A 46 9.57 -0.35 7.49
C ASN A 46 8.31 0.46 7.82
N PHE A 47 7.23 -0.23 8.20
CA PHE A 47 5.96 0.39 8.59
C PHE A 47 5.78 0.50 10.12
N ILE A 48 6.73 -0.01 10.92
CA ILE A 48 6.59 -0.10 12.39
C ILE A 48 7.88 0.32 13.08
N SER A 49 7.78 1.32 13.95
CA SER A 49 8.95 1.82 14.67
C SER A 49 9.54 0.74 15.58
N GLY A 50 10.86 0.57 15.53
CA GLY A 50 11.59 -0.40 16.36
C GLY A 50 11.73 -1.80 15.74
N LEU A 51 11.09 -2.08 14.60
CA LEU A 51 11.40 -3.26 13.80
C LEU A 51 12.58 -2.97 12.86
N GLU A 52 13.58 -3.84 12.87
CA GLU A 52 14.72 -3.75 11.95
C GLU A 52 14.41 -4.31 10.57
N GLN A 53 13.40 -5.18 10.48
CA GLN A 53 13.01 -5.85 9.24
C GLN A 53 11.95 -5.05 8.49
N ASN A 54 12.09 -4.95 7.16
CA ASN A 54 11.02 -4.46 6.31
C ASN A 54 9.84 -5.44 6.28
N LEU A 55 8.64 -4.89 6.21
CA LEU A 55 7.39 -5.62 6.11
C LEU A 55 6.84 -5.53 4.69
N ILE A 56 5.91 -6.42 4.36
CA ILE A 56 5.29 -6.52 3.04
C ILE A 56 3.84 -6.04 3.17
N ALA A 57 3.53 -4.88 2.58
CA ALA A 57 2.16 -4.42 2.44
C ALA A 57 1.57 -4.97 1.13
N ILE A 58 0.40 -5.59 1.22
CA ILE A 58 -0.36 -6.12 0.09
C ILE A 58 -1.70 -5.40 0.04
N LEU A 59 -1.97 -4.77 -1.09
CA LEU A 59 -3.25 -4.13 -1.35
C LEU A 59 -4.16 -5.09 -2.12
N LEU A 60 -5.31 -5.40 -1.52
CA LEU A 60 -6.42 -6.14 -2.11
C LEU A 60 -7.59 -5.17 -2.37
N PRO A 61 -8.63 -5.56 -3.13
CA PRO A 61 -9.76 -4.68 -3.44
C PRO A 61 -10.50 -4.10 -2.23
N GLN A 62 -10.56 -4.83 -1.12
CA GLN A 62 -11.30 -4.41 0.09
C GLN A 62 -10.43 -4.47 1.36
N GLU A 63 -9.15 -4.78 1.23
CA GLU A 63 -8.25 -5.01 2.38
C GLU A 63 -6.86 -4.46 2.06
N LEU A 64 -6.22 -3.87 3.08
CA LEU A 64 -4.78 -3.62 3.09
C LEU A 64 -4.20 -4.46 4.22
N ILE A 65 -3.29 -5.38 3.87
CA ILE A 65 -2.69 -6.31 4.82
C ILE A 65 -1.18 -6.07 4.88
N ILE A 66 -0.65 -5.92 6.09
CA ILE A 66 0.78 -5.77 6.36
C ILE A 66 1.28 -7.08 6.95
N TYR A 67 2.13 -7.78 6.19
CA TYR A 67 2.73 -9.04 6.56
C TYR A 67 4.18 -8.88 7.03
N GLN A 68 4.57 -9.72 7.98
CA GLN A 68 5.95 -10.04 8.27
C GLN A 68 6.30 -11.39 7.62
N LEU A 69 7.41 -11.42 6.88
CA LEU A 69 7.99 -12.68 6.42
C LEU A 69 8.80 -13.29 7.56
N ILE A 70 8.33 -14.40 8.11
CA ILE A 70 9.03 -15.19 9.13
C ILE A 70 9.75 -16.35 8.44
N SER A 71 10.96 -16.63 8.89
CA SER A 71 11.77 -17.76 8.43
C SER A 71 12.14 -18.63 9.63
N ASP A 72 11.80 -19.92 9.54
CA ASP A 72 12.24 -20.96 10.47
C ASP A 72 13.06 -21.99 9.68
N GLY A 73 14.38 -21.75 9.62
CA GLY A 73 15.28 -22.51 8.74
C GLY A 73 14.95 -22.29 7.26
N GLU A 74 14.50 -23.35 6.59
CA GLU A 74 14.10 -23.32 5.17
C GLU A 74 12.60 -23.11 4.96
N ILE A 75 11.82 -23.00 6.04
CA ILE A 75 10.38 -22.77 5.98
C ILE A 75 10.12 -21.26 6.09
N TYR A 76 9.40 -20.71 5.12
CA TYR A 76 8.97 -19.32 5.11
C TYR A 76 7.46 -19.23 5.27
N GLN A 77 7.00 -18.25 6.03
CA GLN A 77 5.57 -18.00 6.26
C GLN A 77 5.28 -16.50 6.31
N LEU A 78 4.11 -16.11 5.81
CA LEU A 78 3.59 -14.75 5.96
C LEU A 78 2.74 -14.67 7.23
N ASN A 79 3.17 -13.87 8.20
CA ASN A 79 2.40 -13.58 9.40
C ASN A 79 1.73 -12.22 9.27
N ILE A 80 0.41 -12.15 9.46
CA ILE A 80 -0.33 -10.89 9.45
C ILE A 80 0.05 -10.09 10.70
N ILE A 81 0.52 -8.87 10.49
CA ILE A 81 0.79 -7.92 11.58
C ILE A 81 -0.40 -6.99 11.75
N TYR A 82 -0.85 -6.38 10.65
CA TYR A 82 -2.02 -5.52 10.61
C TYR A 82 -2.89 -5.81 9.40
N GLU A 83 -4.17 -5.59 9.56
CA GLU A 83 -5.18 -5.75 8.53
C GLU A 83 -6.18 -4.61 8.63
N HIS A 84 -6.44 -3.95 7.50
CA HIS A 84 -7.34 -2.81 7.39
C HIS A 84 -8.42 -3.11 6.36
N THR A 85 -9.68 -3.02 6.77
CA THR A 85 -10.81 -3.09 5.84
C THR A 85 -10.98 -1.76 5.12
N ILE A 86 -11.10 -1.82 3.80
CA ILE A 86 -11.33 -0.69 2.91
C ILE A 86 -12.79 -0.73 2.45
N THR A 87 -13.56 0.31 2.80
CA THR A 87 -15.01 0.34 2.51
C THR A 87 -15.31 0.48 1.02
N ALA A 88 -14.50 1.26 0.29
CA ALA A 88 -14.59 1.40 -1.15
C ALA A 88 -13.58 0.47 -1.83
N ILE A 89 -13.78 0.16 -3.11
CA ILE A 89 -12.83 -0.67 -3.87
C ILE A 89 -11.52 0.10 -4.03
N ALA A 90 -10.42 -0.44 -3.49
CA ALA A 90 -9.08 0.11 -3.64
C ALA A 90 -8.63 0.09 -5.11
N TYR A 91 -7.76 1.03 -5.49
CA TYR A 91 -7.23 1.14 -6.83
C TYR A 91 -5.71 0.94 -6.86
N ASN A 92 -4.96 1.72 -6.09
CA ASN A 92 -3.50 1.63 -5.96
C ASN A 92 -3.06 2.24 -4.62
N MET A 93 -1.76 2.18 -4.34
CA MET A 93 -1.19 2.85 -3.17
C MET A 93 0.16 3.52 -3.48
N CYS A 94 0.58 4.39 -2.57
CA CYS A 94 1.97 4.80 -2.45
C CYS A 94 2.41 4.74 -0.99
N ILE A 95 3.72 4.73 -0.78
CA ILE A 95 4.33 4.72 0.55
C ILE A 95 5.26 5.92 0.73
N GLY A 96 5.41 6.34 1.98
CA GLY A 96 6.32 7.44 2.31
C GLY A 96 6.26 7.84 3.77
N THR A 97 7.23 8.64 4.20
CA THR A 97 7.28 9.26 5.52
C THR A 97 6.46 10.55 5.53
N PHE A 98 5.12 10.43 5.49
CA PHE A 98 4.25 11.60 5.36
C PHE A 98 4.32 12.47 6.62
N GLY A 99 4.36 13.80 6.45
CA GLY A 99 4.49 14.73 7.58
C GLY A 99 5.80 14.60 8.37
N GLY A 100 6.80 13.92 7.82
CA GLY A 100 8.08 13.66 8.49
C GLY A 100 8.04 12.50 9.48
N ALA A 101 7.12 11.54 9.32
CA ALA A 101 7.09 10.31 10.11
C ALA A 101 8.44 9.56 10.09
N THR A 102 8.77 8.86 11.16
CA THR A 102 10.02 8.10 11.28
C THR A 102 9.99 6.78 10.52
N VAL A 103 8.79 6.25 10.28
CA VAL A 103 8.54 5.02 9.52
C VAL A 103 7.66 5.33 8.32
N ALA A 104 7.67 4.41 7.34
CA ALA A 104 6.81 4.56 6.18
C ALA A 104 5.34 4.41 6.58
N GLN A 105 4.51 5.26 6.00
CA GLN A 105 3.06 5.19 6.03
C GLN A 105 2.56 4.81 4.63
N ILE A 106 1.30 4.37 4.55
CA ILE A 106 0.69 3.90 3.31
C ILE A 106 -0.48 4.83 2.97
N CYS A 107 -0.50 5.37 1.76
CA CYS A 107 -1.66 6.05 1.23
C CYS A 107 -2.32 5.19 0.16
N VAL A 108 -3.57 4.81 0.37
CA VAL A 108 -4.39 4.07 -0.59
C VAL A 108 -5.31 5.06 -1.32
N GLN A 109 -5.37 4.97 -2.65
CA GLN A 109 -6.40 5.60 -3.45
C GLN A 109 -7.47 4.58 -3.80
N ASP A 110 -8.75 4.95 -3.65
CA ASP A 110 -9.86 4.10 -4.06
C ASP A 110 -10.46 4.51 -5.42
N MET A 111 -11.38 3.70 -5.92
CA MET A 111 -12.12 3.93 -7.16
C MET A 111 -13.01 5.18 -7.14
N THR A 112 -13.30 5.74 -5.95
CA THR A 112 -14.03 7.01 -5.78
C THR A 112 -13.10 8.22 -5.79
N CYS A 113 -11.80 8.02 -6.07
CA CYS A 113 -10.75 9.01 -5.97
C CYS A 113 -10.56 9.59 -4.57
N SER A 114 -10.94 8.83 -3.53
CA SER A 114 -10.64 9.18 -2.15
C SER A 114 -9.29 8.62 -1.74
N MET A 115 -8.62 9.29 -0.81
CA MET A 115 -7.33 8.92 -0.25
C MET A 115 -7.48 8.52 1.22
N MET A 116 -6.92 7.38 1.59
CA MET A 116 -6.86 6.86 2.95
C MET A 116 -5.40 6.72 3.36
N VAL A 117 -5.01 7.30 4.50
CA VAL A 117 -3.65 7.17 5.03
C VAL A 117 -3.66 6.26 6.24
N PHE A 118 -2.74 5.29 6.25
CA PHE A 118 -2.56 4.29 7.29
C PHE A 118 -1.16 4.40 7.90
N GLU A 119 -1.09 4.32 9.22
CA GLU A 119 0.11 4.23 10.03
C GLU A 119 -0.05 3.07 11.00
N ALA A 120 0.74 2.00 10.81
CA ALA A 120 0.63 0.77 11.58
C ALA A 120 -0.83 0.25 11.64
N GLU A 121 -1.41 0.07 12.83
CA GLU A 121 -2.80 -0.35 13.04
C GLU A 121 -3.85 0.76 12.88
N HIS A 122 -3.45 1.99 12.57
CA HIS A 122 -4.35 3.15 12.56
C HIS A 122 -4.60 3.69 11.15
N GLN A 123 -5.87 3.86 10.78
CA GLN A 123 -6.26 4.73 9.67
C GLN A 123 -6.29 6.19 10.17
N ILE A 124 -5.33 6.99 9.75
CA ILE A 124 -5.16 8.38 10.19
C ILE A 124 -6.27 9.27 9.63
N PHE A 125 -6.57 9.13 8.34
CA PHE A 125 -7.71 9.81 7.73
C PHE A 125 -8.20 9.10 6.46
N HIS A 126 -9.43 9.44 6.07
CA HIS A 126 -10.02 9.14 4.77
C HIS A 126 -10.61 10.43 4.21
N ARG A 127 -10.18 10.85 3.02
CA ARG A 127 -10.56 12.11 2.38
C ARG A 127 -10.92 11.90 0.92
N SER A 128 -12.12 12.32 0.56
CA SER A 128 -12.47 12.46 -0.85
C SER A 128 -11.75 13.67 -1.43
N VAL A 129 -11.06 13.44 -2.55
CA VAL A 129 -10.34 14.48 -3.26
C VAL A 129 -11.28 15.07 -4.28
N ASN A 130 -11.56 16.38 -4.20
CA ASN A 130 -12.41 17.04 -5.18
C ASN A 130 -11.66 17.18 -6.51
N LEU A 131 -11.74 16.15 -7.33
CA LEU A 131 -11.34 16.19 -8.72
C LEU A 131 -12.60 16.54 -9.53
N THR A 132 -12.91 17.84 -9.64
CA THR A 132 -14.10 18.36 -10.34
C THR A 132 -14.30 17.80 -11.76
N THR A 133 -13.28 17.18 -12.34
CA THR A 133 -13.28 16.62 -13.70
C THR A 133 -12.70 15.20 -13.81
N ALA A 134 -12.30 14.54 -12.71
CA ALA A 134 -11.77 13.17 -12.82
C ALA A 134 -12.89 12.14 -12.83
N LEU A 135 -12.83 11.22 -13.79
CA LEU A 135 -13.78 10.11 -13.92
C LEU A 135 -13.29 8.84 -13.21
N HIS A 136 -11.97 8.66 -13.10
CA HIS A 136 -11.33 7.50 -12.48
C HIS A 136 -10.02 7.93 -11.77
N PRO A 137 -9.58 7.18 -10.75
CA PRO A 137 -8.30 7.40 -10.10
C PRO A 137 -7.15 7.21 -11.10
N GLY A 138 -6.08 7.97 -10.93
CA GLY A 138 -4.86 7.83 -11.73
C GLY A 138 -3.69 7.34 -10.89
N PRO A 139 -2.45 7.41 -11.41
CA PRO A 139 -1.28 7.05 -10.64
C PRO A 139 -1.10 7.99 -9.44
N ILE A 140 -0.62 7.42 -8.33
CA ILE A 140 -0.32 8.11 -7.08
C ILE A 140 1.17 7.94 -6.74
N SER A 141 1.78 8.97 -6.16
CA SER A 141 3.15 8.94 -5.66
C SER A 141 3.33 9.92 -4.51
N TYR A 142 4.40 9.78 -3.74
CA TYR A 142 4.75 10.70 -2.67
C TYR A 142 6.09 11.37 -2.94
N SER A 143 6.16 12.68 -2.72
CA SER A 143 7.38 13.48 -2.79
C SER A 143 7.78 13.93 -1.38
N PRO A 144 8.84 13.34 -0.79
CA PRO A 144 9.34 13.75 0.52
C PRO A 144 9.84 15.19 0.55
N TYR A 145 10.38 15.69 -0.57
CA TYR A 145 10.93 17.04 -0.66
C TYR A 145 9.88 18.13 -0.41
N SER A 146 8.66 17.92 -0.91
CA SER A 146 7.55 18.86 -0.77
C SER A 146 6.53 18.45 0.30
N ASP A 147 6.70 17.27 0.91
CA ASP A 147 5.72 16.62 1.78
C ASP A 147 4.33 16.58 1.13
N SER A 148 4.28 16.05 -0.10
CA SER A 148 3.06 16.04 -0.92
C SER A 148 2.79 14.69 -1.54
N ILE A 149 1.51 14.32 -1.57
CA ILE A 149 0.98 13.24 -2.38
C ILE A 149 0.65 13.81 -3.76
N ILE A 150 1.26 13.25 -4.79
CA ILE A 150 1.12 13.64 -6.18
C ILE A 150 0.21 12.63 -6.86
N ILE A 151 -0.83 13.11 -7.52
CA ILE A 151 -1.73 12.29 -8.35
C ILE A 151 -1.81 12.87 -9.75
N ALA A 152 -2.02 12.01 -10.75
CA ALA A 152 -2.47 12.44 -12.07
C ALA A 152 -3.96 12.13 -12.23
N SER A 153 -4.71 13.04 -12.85
CA SER A 153 -6.13 12.85 -13.14
C SER A 153 -6.37 12.44 -14.59
N SER A 154 -7.56 11.90 -14.87
CA SER A 154 -8.04 11.63 -16.23
C SER A 154 -8.21 12.90 -17.10
N SER A 155 -8.08 14.10 -16.53
CA SER A 155 -8.08 15.38 -17.23
C SER A 155 -6.67 15.86 -17.61
N ALA A 156 -5.69 14.95 -17.68
CA ALA A 156 -4.28 15.24 -17.98
C ALA A 156 -3.66 16.30 -17.03
N THR A 157 -4.15 16.36 -15.79
CA THR A 157 -3.70 17.32 -14.79
C THR A 157 -2.87 16.58 -13.73
N LEU A 158 -1.67 17.10 -13.46
CA LEU A 158 -0.86 16.66 -12.33
C LEU A 158 -1.19 17.54 -11.13
N ILE A 159 -1.57 16.93 -10.00
CA ILE A 159 -2.00 17.63 -8.80
C ILE A 159 -1.11 17.20 -7.64
N SER A 160 -0.63 18.17 -6.87
CA SER A 160 0.18 17.94 -5.67
C SER A 160 -0.62 18.38 -4.43
N TYR A 161 -1.03 17.42 -3.61
CA TYR A 161 -1.67 17.66 -2.33
C TYR A 161 -0.64 17.60 -1.21
N ARG A 162 -0.39 18.74 -0.56
CA ARG A 162 0.46 18.77 0.63
C ARG A 162 -0.19 17.95 1.75
N TYR A 163 0.58 17.09 2.39
CA TYR A 163 0.09 16.17 3.42
C TYR A 163 -0.61 16.90 4.57
N SER A 164 -0.01 17.99 5.06
CA SER A 164 -0.58 18.82 6.13
C SER A 164 -1.98 19.35 5.83
N VAL A 165 -2.30 19.61 4.55
CA VAL A 165 -3.63 20.08 4.11
C VAL A 165 -4.63 18.92 4.15
N LEU A 166 -4.24 17.74 3.67
CA LEU A 166 -5.09 16.55 3.71
C LEU A 166 -5.41 16.14 5.15
N ALA A 167 -4.41 16.18 6.03
CA ALA A 167 -4.55 15.81 7.44
C ALA A 167 -5.48 16.77 8.21
N THR A 168 -5.44 18.07 7.88
CA THR A 168 -6.23 19.10 8.59
C THR A 168 -7.60 19.37 7.98
N ALA A 169 -7.81 19.02 6.71
CA ALA A 169 -9.11 19.19 6.06
C ALA A 169 -10.19 18.45 6.87
N SER A 170 -11.16 19.19 7.41
CA SER A 170 -12.32 18.58 8.06
C SER A 170 -13.12 17.83 7.01
N SER A 171 -13.52 16.58 7.28
CA SER A 171 -14.47 15.85 6.44
C SER A 171 -15.74 16.69 6.32
N GLY A 172 -15.89 17.39 5.19
CA GLY A 172 -17.07 18.20 4.91
C GLY A 172 -18.27 17.27 4.76
N LYS A 173 -18.89 16.90 5.88
CA LYS A 173 -20.28 16.43 5.84
C LYS A 173 -21.05 17.60 5.25
N SER A 174 -21.57 17.46 4.04
CA SER A 174 -22.54 18.38 3.49
C SER A 174 -23.76 18.36 4.40
N GLY A 175 -23.75 19.19 5.45
CA GLY A 175 -24.92 19.50 6.22
C GLY A 175 -25.86 20.21 5.27
N LYS A 176 -26.87 19.50 4.77
CA LYS A 176 -28.10 20.15 4.33
C LYS A 176 -28.65 20.90 5.53
N LYS A 177 -28.42 22.21 5.57
CA LYS A 177 -29.20 23.13 6.40
C LYS A 177 -30.23 23.80 5.49
N LEU A 178 -31.47 23.70 5.97
CA LEU A 178 -32.72 24.35 5.56
C LEU A 178 -33.39 23.77 4.30
#